data_AF-A0A0L0F1N9-F1
#
_entry.id   AF-A0A0L0F1N9-F1
#
_cell.length_a   1.000
_cell.length_b   1.000
_cell.length_c   1.000
_cell.angle_alpha   90.00
_cell.angle_beta   90.00
_cell.angle_gamma   90.00
#
_symmetry.space_group_name_H-M   'P 1'
#
loop_
_entity.id
_entity.type
_entity.pdbx_description
1 polymer ?
#
loop_
_entity_poly.entity_id
_entity_poly.type
_entity_poly.pdbx_seq_one_letter_code
_entity_poly.pdbx_strand_id
1 'polypeptide(L)' 'ELTIGTDTALHRIIEAIDAVHSTATSHQRTFVLEVMGRHCGYLAWAAGVATGADFILIPE' A
#
# COMPACT_ATOMS: atom_id res chain seq x y z
N GLU A 1 18.07 5.33 -5.22
CA GLU A 1 18.56 5.03 -3.85
C GLU A 1 17.38 5.02 -2.90
N LEU A 2 17.43 4.25 -1.81
CA LEU A 2 16.38 4.13 -0.80
C LEU A 2 16.72 4.98 0.42
N THR A 3 15.71 5.56 1.09
CA THR A 3 15.91 6.24 2.37
C THR A 3 15.75 5.27 3.53
N ILE A 4 16.47 5.53 4.63
CA ILE A 4 16.39 4.72 5.85
C ILE A 4 14.94 4.73 6.36
N GLY A 5 14.40 3.55 6.65
CA GLY A 5 13.03 3.37 7.12
C GLY A 5 11.99 3.14 6.03
N THR A 6 12.34 3.30 4.74
CA THR A 6 11.43 3.01 3.62
C THR A 6 10.95 1.56 3.65
N ASP A 7 11.89 0.62 3.77
CA ASP A 7 11.59 -0.82 3.78
C ASP A 7 10.72 -1.21 4.98
N THR A 8 11.05 -0.69 6.17
CA THR A 8 10.25 -0.93 7.37
C THR A 8 8.83 -0.38 7.25
N ALA A 9 8.66 0.84 6.70
CA ALA A 9 7.35 1.41 6.45
C ALA A 9 6.56 0.60 5.41
N LEU A 10 7.22 0.21 4.32
CA LEU A 10 6.62 -0.61 3.26
C LEU A 10 6.13 -1.96 3.80
N HIS A 11 6.94 -2.64 4.61
CA HIS A 11 6.56 -3.90 5.24
C HIS A 11 5.28 -3.75 6.09
N ARG A 12 5.17 -2.65 6.86
CA ARG A 12 3.96 -2.37 7.67
C ARG A 12 2.73 -2.12 6.83
N ILE A 13 2.89 -1.44 5.68
CA ILE A 13 1.78 -1.22 4.75
C ILE A 13 1.31 -2.56 4.18
N ILE A 14 2.23 -3.42 3.75
CA ILE A 14 1.91 -4.74 3.18
C ILE A 14 1.20 -5.61 4.22
N GLU A 15 1.72 -5.71 5.44
CA GLU A 15 1.08 -6.45 6.55
C GLU A 15 -0.37 -5.98 6.78
N ALA A 16 -0.62 -4.67 6.73
CA ALA A 16 -1.95 -4.11 6.91
C ALA A 16 -2.89 -4.44 5.74
N ILE A 17 -2.39 -4.41 4.50
CA ILE A 17 -3.14 -4.80 3.30
C ILE A 17 -3.53 -6.28 3.37
N ASP A 18 -2.60 -7.16 3.71
CA ASP A 18 -2.84 -8.60 3.81
C ASP A 18 -3.89 -8.94 4.88
N ALA A 19 -3.86 -8.22 6.01
CA ALA A 19 -4.83 -8.41 7.07
C ALA A 19 -6.28 -8.12 6.60
N VAL A 20 -6.49 -7.08 5.79
CA VAL A 20 -7.82 -6.73 5.28
C VAL A 20 -8.20 -7.52 4.03
N HIS A 21 -7.23 -8.03 3.26
CA HIS A 21 -7.47 -8.74 2.00
C HIS A 21 -8.41 -9.94 2.19
N SER A 22 -8.19 -10.75 3.23
CA SER A 22 -9.03 -11.92 3.51
C SER A 22 -10.52 -11.56 3.67
N THR A 23 -10.80 -10.42 4.30
CA THR A 23 -12.17 -9.90 4.49
C THR A 23 -12.74 -9.27 3.22
N ALA A 24 -11.89 -8.66 2.39
CA ALA A 24 -12.26 -8.11 1.09
C ALA A 24 -12.77 -9.19 0.16
N THR A 25 -12.03 -10.30 0.04
CA THR A 25 -12.39 -11.44 -0.81
C THR A 25 -13.66 -12.13 -0.32
N SER A 26 -13.81 -12.31 0.99
CA SER A 26 -14.96 -13.01 1.58
C SER A 26 -16.30 -12.27 1.36
N HIS A 27 -16.26 -10.94 1.31
CA HIS A 27 -17.47 -10.11 1.19
C HIS A 27 -17.56 -9.33 -0.12
N GLN A 28 -16.69 -9.59 -1.09
CA GLN A 28 -16.60 -8.85 -2.36
C GLN A 28 -16.56 -7.33 -2.14
N ARG A 29 -15.72 -6.88 -1.21
CA ARG A 29 -15.57 -5.47 -0.86
C ARG A 29 -14.36 -4.87 -1.54
N THR A 30 -14.49 -3.61 -1.95
CA THR A 30 -13.37 -2.78 -2.38
C THR A 30 -12.89 -1.95 -1.19
N PHE A 31 -11.59 -1.99 -0.91
CA PHE A 31 -10.97 -1.15 0.11
C PHE A 31 -10.15 -0.04 -0.55
N VAL A 32 -10.25 1.16 0.01
CA VAL A 32 -9.37 2.29 -0.31
C VAL A 32 -8.44 2.47 0.88
N LEU A 33 -7.13 2.42 0.63
CA LEU A 33 -6.10 2.42 1.66
C LEU A 33 -5.21 3.66 1.48
N GLU A 34 -5.25 4.56 2.47
CA GLU A 34 -4.39 5.75 2.50
C GLU A 34 -3.07 5.42 3.21
N VAL A 35 -1.95 5.75 2.56
CA VAL A 35 -0.61 5.54 3.11
C VAL A 35 0.13 6.87 3.28
N MET A 36 1.11 6.88 4.18
CA MET A 36 2.00 8.03 4.35
C MET A 36 2.83 8.26 3.08
N GLY A 37 3.18 9.53 2.83
CA GLY A 37 3.94 9.91 1.63
C GLY A 37 3.99 11.42 1.41
N ARG A 38 2.98 12.16 1.91
CA ARG A 38 2.82 13.61 1.78
C ARG A 38 2.95 14.09 0.33
N HIS A 39 4.16 14.43 -0.13
CA HIS A 39 4.44 14.89 -1.50
C HIS A 39 5.25 13.88 -2.32
N CYS A 40 5.35 12.64 -1.84
CA CYS A 40 6.06 11.54 -2.50
C CYS A 40 5.17 10.30 -2.51
N GLY A 41 4.88 9.78 -3.70
CA GLY A 41 4.04 8.61 -3.95
C GLY A 41 4.79 7.28 -3.88
N TYR A 42 6.11 7.28 -3.59
CA TYR A 42 6.93 6.07 -3.64
C TYR A 42 6.37 4.93 -2.77
N LEU A 43 5.91 5.22 -1.55
CA LEU A 43 5.34 4.21 -0.65
C LEU A 43 4.03 3.63 -1.21
N ALA A 44 3.16 4.46 -1.78
CA ALA A 44 1.91 4.02 -2.39
C ALA A 44 2.17 3.17 -3.65
N TRP A 45 3.11 3.60 -4.50
CA TRP A 45 3.51 2.86 -5.69
C TRP A 45 4.13 1.50 -5.33
N ALA A 46 5.12 1.49 -4.45
CA ALA A 46 5.82 0.26 -4.07
C ALA A 46 4.88 -0.73 -3.37
N ALA A 47 4.01 -0.25 -2.46
CA ALA A 47 3.02 -1.09 -1.80
C ALA A 47 2.02 -1.66 -2.80
N GLY A 48 1.48 -0.83 -3.69
CA GLY A 48 0.51 -1.29 -4.68
C GLY A 48 1.08 -2.33 -5.65
N VAL A 49 2.35 -2.20 -6.06
CA VAL A 49 3.03 -3.23 -6.86
C VAL A 49 3.24 -4.51 -6.06
N ALA A 50 3.66 -4.40 -4.80
CA ALA A 50 3.92 -5.56 -3.94
C ALA A 50 2.65 -6.35 -3.60
N THR A 51 1.51 -5.69 -3.45
CA THR A 51 0.23 -6.32 -3.07
C THR A 51 -0.74 -6.53 -4.24
N GLY A 52 -0.37 -6.13 -5.46
CA GLY A 52 -1.24 -6.27 -6.63
C GLY A 52 -2.49 -5.38 -6.59
N ALA A 53 -2.36 -4.12 -6.17
CA ALA A 53 -3.47 -3.18 -6.11
C ALA A 53 -4.08 -2.92 -7.49
N ASP A 54 -5.42 -2.89 -7.58
CA ASP A 54 -6.14 -2.59 -8.83
C ASP A 54 -5.88 -1.17 -9.35
N PHE A 55 -5.68 -0.21 -8.44
CA PHE A 55 -5.41 1.18 -8.77
C PHE A 55 -4.52 1.83 -7.70
N ILE A 56 -3.67 2.77 -8.11
CA ILE A 56 -2.76 3.51 -7.23
C ILE A 56 -2.89 5.00 -7.53
N LEU A 57 -3.02 5.82 -6.49
CA LEU A 57 -3.05 7.27 -6.58
C LEU A 57 -1.75 7.85 -6.01
N ILE A 58 -1.00 8.58 -6.83
CA ILE A 58 0.25 9.24 -6.46
C ILE A 58 0.26 10.71 -6.93
N PRO A 59 0.97 11.61 -6.22
CA PRO A 59 1.05 13.03 -6.59
C PRO A 59 1.98 13.33 -7.78
N GLU A 60 2.93 12.44 -8.10
CA GLU A 60 3.78 12.53 -9.29
C GLU A 60 3.01 12.26 -10.60
#